data_AF-A0A097KQB6-F1
#
_entry.id   AF-A0A097KQB6-F1
#
_cell.length_a   1.000
_cell.length_b   1.000
_cell.length_c   1.000
_cell.angle_alpha   90.00
_cell.angle_beta   90.00
_cell.angle_gamma   90.00
#
_symmetry.space_group_name_H-M   'P 1'
#
loop_
_entity.id
_entity.type
_entity.pdbx_description
1 polymer ?
#
loop_
_entity_poly.entity_id
_entity_poly.type
_entity_poly.pdbx_seq_one_letter_code
_entity_poly.pdbx_strand_id
1 'polypeptide(L)'
;MSTQTRLSKIYTSLEGFLRKKIYRFQILFTMSLLWLFVGFVCGSLFATFLPFFREVFLWDGLIIMLLLSLSEFLSYLIYHVQGRKFLFFEIVLKNKAPCEMMNIFKTGVFFGLFVDAFKVGS
;
A
#
# COMPACT_ATOMS: atom_id res chain seq x y z
N MET A 1 48.77 10.03 7.22
CA MET A 1 49.52 9.78 5.97
C MET A 1 48.49 9.61 4.86
N SER A 2 48.24 10.67 4.08
CA SER A 2 47.11 10.76 3.15
C SER A 2 47.49 10.24 1.76
N THR A 3 47.19 8.98 1.45
CA THR A 3 47.18 8.50 0.07
C THR A 3 45.90 8.96 -0.62
N GLN A 4 45.87 10.24 -1.02
CA GLN A 4 44.83 10.80 -1.89
C GLN A 4 45.03 10.32 -3.32
N THR A 5 44.73 9.06 -3.60
CA THR A 5 44.62 8.58 -4.98
C THR A 5 43.28 9.03 -5.56
N ARG A 6 43.22 9.32 -6.87
CA ARG A 6 41.96 9.70 -7.54
C ARG A 6 40.86 8.63 -7.34
N LEU A 7 41.28 7.36 -7.24
CA LEU A 7 40.40 6.23 -6.95
C LEU A 7 39.80 6.28 -5.54
N SER A 8 40.55 6.69 -4.51
CA SER A 8 40.01 6.78 -3.15
C SER A 8 38.97 7.90 -3.00
N LYS A 9 39.10 9.00 -3.77
CA LYS A 9 38.07 10.04 -3.86
C LYS A 9 36.79 9.54 -4.53
N ILE A 10 36.90 8.76 -5.60
CA ILE A 10 35.73 8.17 -6.27
C ILE A 10 35.02 7.20 -5.32
N TYR A 11 35.77 6.33 -4.63
CA TYR A 11 35.21 5.38 -3.67
C TYR A 11 34.44 6.06 -2.53
N THR A 12 35.05 7.06 -1.89
CA THR A 12 34.41 7.81 -0.79
C THR A 12 33.18 8.59 -1.25
N SER A 13 33.17 9.12 -2.47
CA SER A 13 31.99 9.78 -3.04
C SER A 13 30.83 8.81 -3.35
N LEU A 14 31.15 7.61 -3.87
CA LEU A 14 30.17 6.55 -4.12
C LEU A 14 29.57 6.02 -2.82
N GLU A 15 30.40 5.78 -1.81
CA GLU A 15 29.92 5.29 -0.51
C GLU A 15 28.92 6.27 0.12
N GLY A 16 29.22 7.58 0.06
CA GLY A 16 28.30 8.61 0.56
C GLY A 16 26.96 8.64 -0.19
N PHE A 17 26.98 8.45 -1.52
CA PHE A 17 25.76 8.37 -2.32
C PHE A 17 24.94 7.12 -2.02
N LEU A 18 25.60 5.95 -1.94
CA LEU A 18 24.97 4.67 -1.62
C LEU A 18 24.36 4.70 -0.23
N ARG A 19 25.07 5.19 0.79
CA ARG A 19 24.55 5.29 2.16
C ARG A 19 23.30 6.16 2.24
N LYS A 20 23.29 7.31 1.55
CA LYS A 20 22.10 8.19 1.46
C LYS A 20 20.94 7.53 0.72
N LYS A 21 21.20 6.71 -0.30
CA LYS A 21 20.17 5.98 -1.06
C LYS A 21 19.59 4.83 -0.24
N ILE A 22 20.44 4.05 0.44
CA ILE A 22 20.04 2.93 1.30
C ILE A 22 19.21 3.44 2.49
N TYR A 23 19.63 4.51 3.15
CA TYR A 23 18.85 5.07 4.27
C TYR A 23 17.44 5.52 3.83
N ARG A 24 17.35 6.22 2.69
CA ARG A 24 16.05 6.60 2.12
C ARG A 24 15.21 5.38 1.73
N PHE A 25 15.83 4.36 1.15
CA PHE A 25 15.16 3.11 0.81
C PHE A 25 14.63 2.39 2.05
N GLN A 26 15.42 2.30 3.13
CA GLN A 26 15.01 1.65 4.37
C GLN A 26 13.75 2.32 4.95
N ILE A 27 13.74 3.64 5.05
CA ILE A 27 12.56 4.37 5.57
C ILE A 27 11.32 4.11 4.72
N LEU A 28 11.44 4.24 3.39
CA LEU A 28 10.32 4.00 2.48
C LEU A 28 9.84 2.54 2.57
N PHE A 29 10.77 1.60 2.55
CA PHE A 29 10.47 0.18 2.65
C PHE A 29 9.76 -0.18 3.96
N THR A 30 10.25 0.31 5.10
CA THR A 30 9.60 0.09 6.41
C THR A 30 8.18 0.66 6.43
N MET A 31 7.98 1.88 5.93
CA MET A 31 6.64 2.48 5.87
C MET A 31 5.71 1.68 4.95
N SER A 32 6.19 1.26 3.79
CA SER A 32 5.43 0.41 2.87
C SER A 32 5.04 -0.91 3.52
N LEU A 33 5.96 -1.56 4.23
CA LEU A 33 5.72 -2.82 4.92
C LEU A 33 4.66 -2.67 6.02
N LEU A 34 4.71 -1.57 6.79
CA LEU A 34 3.70 -1.25 7.80
C LEU A 34 2.32 -1.08 7.18
N TRP A 35 2.18 -0.28 6.12
CA TRP A 35 0.90 -0.07 5.44
C TRP A 35 0.36 -1.36 4.81
N LEU A 36 1.24 -2.19 4.27
CA LEU A 36 0.88 -3.51 3.75
C LEU A 36 0.33 -4.41 4.86
N PHE A 37 0.99 -4.45 6.02
CA PHE A 37 0.52 -5.24 7.17
C PHE A 37 -0.80 -4.73 7.73
N VAL A 38 -0.97 -3.41 7.86
CA VAL A 38 -2.23 -2.81 8.32
C VAL A 38 -3.36 -3.14 7.33
N GLY A 39 -3.08 -3.09 6.03
CA GLY A 39 -4.01 -3.55 4.99
C GLY A 39 -4.35 -5.02 5.12
N PHE A 40 -3.35 -5.88 5.29
CA PHE A 40 -3.52 -7.32 5.47
C PHE A 40 -4.41 -7.67 6.66
N VAL A 41 -4.15 -7.06 7.83
CA VAL A 41 -4.98 -7.24 9.03
C VAL A 41 -6.41 -6.82 8.75
N CYS A 42 -6.62 -5.64 8.15
CA CYS A 42 -7.96 -5.17 7.79
C CYS A 42 -8.69 -6.12 6.82
N GLY A 43 -8.01 -6.61 5.79
CA GLY A 43 -8.56 -7.60 4.85
C GLY A 43 -8.95 -8.92 5.54
N SER A 44 -8.09 -9.44 6.41
CA SER A 44 -8.39 -10.67 7.18
C SER A 44 -9.55 -10.50 8.16
N LEU A 45 -9.67 -9.33 8.80
CA LEU A 45 -10.80 -9.00 9.66
C LEU A 45 -12.10 -8.95 8.84
N PHE A 46 -12.08 -8.32 7.66
CA PHE A 46 -13.24 -8.27 6.78
C PHE A 46 -13.67 -9.67 6.32
N ALA A 47 -12.72 -10.52 5.97
CA ALA A 47 -12.99 -11.91 5.58
C ALA A 47 -13.68 -12.70 6.71
N THR A 48 -13.25 -12.49 7.96
CA THR A 48 -13.89 -13.09 9.14
C THR A 48 -15.33 -12.62 9.33
N PHE A 49 -15.67 -11.40 8.89
CA PHE A 49 -17.04 -10.88 8.95
C PHE A 49 -17.93 -11.34 7.79
N LEU A 50 -17.35 -11.87 6.72
CA LEU A 50 -18.06 -12.26 5.49
C LEU A 50 -19.21 -13.26 5.72
N PRO A 51 -19.08 -14.27 6.61
CA PRO A 51 -20.18 -15.18 6.93
C PRO A 51 -21.42 -14.49 7.52
N PHE A 52 -21.24 -13.43 8.32
CA PHE A 52 -22.37 -12.65 8.83
C PHE A 52 -23.10 -11.89 7.71
N PHE A 53 -22.37 -11.42 6.70
CA PHE A 53 -22.98 -10.82 5.51
C PHE A 53 -23.73 -11.84 4.65
N ARG A 54 -23.25 -13.10 4.60
CA ARG A 54 -23.92 -14.19 3.87
C ARG A 54 -25.27 -14.57 4.48
N GLU A 55 -25.44 -14.43 5.79
CA GLU A 55 -26.76 -14.63 6.44
C GLU A 55 -27.77 -13.54 6.06
N VAL A 56 -27.30 -12.32 5.80
CA VAL A 56 -28.16 -11.17 5.39
C VAL A 56 -28.36 -11.12 3.88
N PHE A 57 -27.35 -11.50 3.10
CA PHE A 57 -27.34 -11.48 1.64
C PHE A 57 -27.07 -12.88 1.08
N LEU A 58 -28.13 -13.52 0.58
CA LEU A 58 -28.11 -14.89 0.05
C LEU A 58 -27.28 -15.09 -1.24
N TRP A 59 -26.84 -14.00 -1.89
CA TRP A 59 -26.16 -14.10 -3.19
C TRP A 59 -24.68 -13.72 -3.07
N ASP A 60 -23.81 -14.73 -3.02
CA ASP A 60 -22.35 -14.57 -3.00
C ASP A 60 -21.83 -13.68 -4.16
N GLY A 61 -22.55 -13.68 -5.31
CA GLY A 61 -22.26 -12.80 -6.44
C GLY A 61 -22.45 -11.31 -6.12
N LEU A 62 -23.40 -10.95 -5.24
CA LEU A 62 -23.60 -9.57 -4.79
C LEU A 62 -22.42 -9.10 -3.95
N ILE A 63 -21.91 -9.97 -3.08
CA ILE A 63 -20.75 -9.67 -2.23
C ILE A 63 -19.53 -9.39 -3.10
N ILE A 64 -19.28 -10.22 -4.13
CA ILE A 64 -18.17 -10.02 -5.07
C ILE A 64 -18.35 -8.72 -5.87
N MET A 65 -19.56 -8.44 -6.38
CA MET A 65 -19.85 -7.20 -7.11
C MET A 65 -19.66 -5.96 -6.23
N LEU A 66 -20.08 -6.01 -4.97
CA LEU A 66 -19.88 -4.94 -4.00
C LEU A 66 -18.40 -4.75 -3.68
N LEU A 67 -17.64 -5.84 -3.53
CA LEU A 67 -16.21 -5.79 -3.27
C LEU A 67 -15.43 -5.21 -4.46
N LEU A 68 -15.78 -5.61 -5.69
CA LEU A 68 -15.23 -5.04 -6.91
C LEU A 68 -15.57 -3.55 -7.02
N SER A 69 -16.82 -3.16 -6.79
CA SER A 69 -17.27 -1.77 -6.83
C SER A 69 -16.57 -0.88 -5.78
N LEU A 70 -16.45 -1.35 -4.53
CA LEU A 70 -15.70 -0.64 -3.49
C LEU A 70 -14.22 -0.52 -3.87
N SER A 71 -13.65 -1.56 -4.49
CA SER A 71 -12.26 -1.52 -4.92
C SER A 71 -12.03 -0.54 -6.06
N GLU A 72 -12.96 -0.45 -7.00
CA GLU A 72 -12.91 0.49 -8.11
C GLU A 72 -13.15 1.91 -7.64
N PHE A 73 -14.07 2.11 -6.68
CA PHE A 73 -14.29 3.38 -6.01
C PHE A 73 -13.02 3.86 -5.28
N LEU A 74 -12.35 2.99 -4.52
CA LEU A 74 -11.06 3.30 -3.89
C LEU A 74 -9.98 3.65 -4.93
N SER A 75 -9.89 2.90 -6.03
CA SER A 75 -8.98 3.22 -7.15
C SER A 75 -9.29 4.59 -7.77
N TYR A 76 -10.57 4.87 -8.01
CA TYR A 76 -11.03 6.14 -8.54
C TYR A 76 -10.67 7.27 -7.59
N LEU A 77 -10.88 7.13 -6.29
CA LEU A 77 -10.48 8.14 -5.31
C LEU A 77 -8.96 8.39 -5.34
N ILE A 78 -8.14 7.34 -5.39
CA ILE A 78 -6.67 7.50 -5.38
C ILE A 78 -6.19 8.20 -6.66
N TYR A 79 -6.75 7.85 -7.82
CA TYR A 79 -6.27 8.35 -9.11
C TYR A 79 -6.89 9.70 -9.52
N HIS A 80 -8.17 9.90 -9.22
CA HIS A 80 -8.87 11.13 -9.57
C HIS A 80 -8.42 12.34 -8.72
N VAL A 81 -7.95 12.08 -7.50
CA VAL A 81 -7.30 13.09 -6.64
C VAL A 81 -6.07 13.73 -7.29
N GLN A 82 -5.33 13.00 -8.13
CA GLN A 82 -4.16 13.56 -8.82
C GLN A 82 -4.54 14.54 -9.95
N GLY A 83 -5.81 14.56 -10.39
CA GLY A 83 -6.25 15.30 -11.58
C GLY A 83 -7.13 16.53 -11.34
N ARG A 84 -7.86 16.66 -10.22
CA ARG A 84 -8.73 17.84 -9.94
C ARG A 84 -8.86 18.20 -8.46
N LYS A 85 -9.02 19.51 -8.20
CA LYS A 85 -9.29 20.12 -6.90
C LYS A 85 -10.67 19.73 -6.36
N PHE A 86 -10.75 18.69 -5.53
CA PHE A 86 -11.96 18.39 -4.77
C PHE A 86 -11.86 19.10 -3.41
N LEU A 87 -12.82 20.00 -3.13
CA LEU A 87 -12.77 21.04 -2.09
C LEU A 87 -12.60 20.55 -0.64
N PHE A 88 -12.90 19.29 -0.32
CA PHE A 88 -12.82 18.76 1.04
C PHE A 88 -11.54 17.97 1.36
N PHE A 89 -10.77 17.55 0.33
CA PHE A 89 -9.62 16.64 0.49
C PHE A 89 -8.27 17.28 0.09
N GLU A 90 -8.28 18.57 -0.22
CA GLU A 90 -7.11 19.33 -0.69
C GLU A 90 -6.02 19.47 0.39
N ILE A 91 -6.39 19.36 1.68
CA ILE A 91 -5.46 19.50 2.82
C ILE A 91 -4.64 18.21 3.05
N VAL A 92 -5.19 17.03 2.78
CA VAL A 92 -4.54 15.73 3.08
C VAL A 92 -3.72 15.20 1.89
N LEU A 93 -4.08 15.56 0.65
CA LEU A 93 -3.57 14.89 -0.57
C LEU A 93 -2.59 15.72 -1.42
N LYS A 94 -2.13 16.88 -0.94
CA LYS A 94 -1.14 17.70 -1.65
C LYS A 94 0.24 17.02 -1.76
N ASN A 95 0.52 16.06 -0.88
CA ASN A 95 1.72 15.24 -0.93
C ASN A 95 1.45 13.94 -1.71
N LYS A 96 2.37 13.54 -2.60
CA LYS A 96 2.28 12.25 -3.32
C LYS A 96 2.40 11.02 -2.39
N ALA A 97 3.07 11.19 -1.23
CA ALA A 97 3.35 10.12 -0.28
C ALA A 97 2.11 9.40 0.28
N PRO A 98 1.04 10.09 0.76
CA PRO A 98 -0.17 9.42 1.24
C PRO A 98 -0.91 8.62 0.16
N CYS A 99 -0.90 9.07 -1.10
CA CYS A 99 -1.50 8.31 -2.21
C CYS A 99 -0.82 6.96 -2.43
N GLU A 100 0.52 6.93 -2.37
CA GLU A 100 1.31 5.71 -2.51
C GLU A 100 1.05 4.74 -1.35
N MET A 101 0.96 5.26 -0.12
CA MET A 101 0.61 4.48 1.07
C MET A 101 -0.80 3.87 0.97
N MET A 102 -1.77 4.61 0.43
CA MET A 102 -3.14 4.11 0.21
C MET A 102 -3.20 2.98 -0.82
N ASN A 103 -2.37 3.03 -1.87
CA ASN A 103 -2.23 1.94 -2.82
C ASN A 103 -1.62 0.69 -2.16
N ILE A 104 -0.57 0.86 -1.35
CA ILE A 104 0.07 -0.25 -0.65
C ILE A 104 -0.88 -0.90 0.37
N PHE A 105 -1.64 -0.07 1.09
CA PHE A 105 -2.70 -0.53 1.98
C PHE A 105 -3.76 -1.35 1.22
N LYS A 106 -4.24 -0.84 0.08
CA LYS A 106 -5.20 -1.55 -0.78
C LYS A 106 -4.67 -2.92 -1.22
N THR A 107 -3.40 -3.01 -1.62
CA THR A 107 -2.74 -4.29 -1.95
C THR A 107 -2.72 -5.22 -0.74
N GLY A 108 -2.43 -4.70 0.46
CA GLY A 108 -2.50 -5.47 1.71
C GLY A 108 -3.90 -6.04 1.98
N VAL A 109 -4.95 -5.24 1.82
CA VAL A 109 -6.35 -5.67 2.01
C VAL A 109 -6.70 -6.84 1.08
N PHE A 110 -6.37 -6.73 -0.21
CA PHE A 110 -6.60 -7.81 -1.16
C PHE A 110 -5.79 -9.05 -0.84
N PHE A 111 -4.54 -8.90 -0.40
CA PHE A 111 -3.72 -10.03 0.02
C PHE A 111 -4.33 -10.75 1.22
N GLY A 112 -4.87 -10.02 2.20
CA GLY A 112 -5.56 -10.60 3.35
C GLY A 112 -6.81 -11.39 2.96
N LEU A 113 -7.63 -10.82 2.07
CA LEU A 113 -8.83 -11.49 1.53
C LEU A 113 -8.48 -12.74 0.73
N PHE A 114 -7.43 -12.65 -0.08
CA PHE A 114 -6.93 -13.76 -0.88
C PHE A 114 -6.50 -14.93 0.02
N VAL A 115 -5.66 -14.66 1.03
CA VAL A 115 -5.19 -15.71 1.96
C VAL A 115 -6.34 -16.43 2.65
N ASP A 116 -7.37 -15.69 3.08
CA ASP A 116 -8.53 -16.32 3.72
C ASP A 116 -9.38 -17.13 2.73
N ALA A 117 -9.53 -16.67 1.48
CA ALA A 117 -10.21 -17.43 0.43
C ALA A 117 -9.51 -18.78 0.11
N PHE A 118 -8.18 -18.85 0.21
CA PHE A 118 -7.46 -20.13 0.06
C PHE A 118 -7.61 -21.05 1.27
N LYS A 119 -7.81 -20.49 2.48
CA LYS A 119 -7.98 -21.27 3.71
C LYS A 119 -9.23 -22.14 3.70
N VAL A 120 -10.30 -21.70 3.04
CA VAL A 120 -11.56 -22.45 2.91
C VAL A 120 -11.58 -23.40 1.69
N GLY A 121 -10.53 -23.40 0.86
CA GLY A 121 -10.42 -24.21 -0.36
C GLY A 121 -9.53 -25.45 -0.27
N SER A 122 -8.95 -25.76 0.90
CA SER A 122 -8.23 -27.01 1.21
C SER A 122 -9.07 -27.94 2.07
#